data_AF-B8DU02-F1
#
_entry.id   AF-B8DU02-F1
#
_cell.length_a   1.000
_cell.length_b   1.000
_cell.length_c   1.000
_cell.angle_alpha   90.00
_cell.angle_beta   90.00
_cell.angle_gamma   90.00
#
_symmetry.space_group_name_H-M   'P 1'
#
loop_
_entity.id
_entity.type
_entity.pdbx_description
1 polymer ?
#
loop_
_entity_poly.entity_id
_entity_poly.type
_entity_poly.pdbx_seq_one_letter_code
_entity_poly.pdbx_strand_id
1 'polypeptide(L)'
;MGNGGPGVERAQQQFRPEFLNRLDDIIVFRQLTEPQVRQIVDLDVTKINDRLFERHMELDLTDKAKDLLAEKGFDPLLGARPLRRVIQRDIEDTISEKILMGDLHDNERVIVDAEGDGILGEFTFRGEPFELPAAGEGDESKDVVPEPAAAASEAE
;
A
#
# COMPACT_ATOMS: atom_id res chain seq x y z
N MET A 1 11.65 -29.91 -13.10
CA MET A 1 12.07 -30.00 -11.67
C MET A 1 11.27 -28.96 -10.90
N GLY A 2 10.60 -29.40 -9.84
CA GLY A 2 9.37 -28.79 -9.32
C GLY A 2 9.55 -27.44 -8.63
N ASN A 3 8.53 -26.60 -8.82
CA ASN A 3 8.34 -25.28 -8.19
C ASN A 3 7.83 -25.40 -6.73
N GLY A 4 8.12 -26.51 -6.05
CA GLY A 4 7.63 -26.79 -4.71
C GLY A 4 8.60 -26.23 -3.69
N GLY A 5 8.30 -25.07 -3.11
CA GLY A 5 9.03 -24.59 -1.93
C GLY A 5 8.90 -25.57 -0.76
N PRO A 6 9.75 -25.46 0.28
CA PRO A 6 9.82 -26.41 1.41
C PRO A 6 8.49 -26.59 2.18
N GLY A 7 7.52 -25.68 2.01
CA GLY A 7 6.16 -25.85 2.55
C GLY A 7 5.32 -26.89 1.82
N VAL A 8 5.52 -27.07 0.52
CA VAL A 8 4.72 -28.01 -0.30
C VAL A 8 5.13 -29.46 -0.01
N GLU A 9 6.42 -29.72 0.20
CA GLU A 9 6.92 -31.05 0.59
C GLU A 9 6.38 -31.48 1.97
N ARG A 10 6.29 -30.56 2.94
CA ARG A 10 5.70 -30.84 4.25
C ARG A 10 4.20 -31.16 4.14
N ALA A 11 3.46 -30.41 3.31
CA ALA A 11 2.05 -30.70 3.07
C ALA A 11 1.85 -32.09 2.44
N GLN A 12 2.72 -32.49 1.50
CA GLN A 12 2.68 -33.81 0.89
C GLN A 12 2.96 -34.96 1.86
N GLN A 13 3.77 -34.73 2.90
CA GLN A 13 4.05 -35.73 3.95
C GLN A 13 2.93 -35.83 4.99
N GLN A 14 2.19 -34.75 5.20
CA GLN A 14 1.20 -34.64 6.28
C GLN A 14 -0.23 -34.97 5.83
N PHE A 15 -0.55 -34.78 4.54
CA PHE A 15 -1.86 -35.10 3.96
C PHE A 15 -1.80 -36.38 3.12
N ARG A 16 -2.88 -37.18 3.14
CA ARG A 16 -2.96 -38.39 2.33
C ARG A 16 -3.03 -38.03 0.83
N PRO A 17 -2.39 -38.81 -0.05
CA PRO A 17 -2.35 -38.52 -1.48
C PRO A 17 -3.75 -38.45 -2.13
N GLU A 18 -4.74 -39.18 -1.60
CA GLU A 18 -6.14 -39.09 -2.05
C GLU A 18 -6.76 -37.69 -1.86
N PHE A 19 -6.33 -36.96 -0.83
CA PHE A 19 -6.82 -35.61 -0.56
C PHE A 19 -6.15 -34.58 -1.48
N LEU A 20 -4.84 -34.73 -1.72
CA LEU A 20 -4.10 -33.85 -2.63
C LEU A 20 -4.59 -33.97 -4.08
N ASN A 21 -4.99 -35.17 -4.49
CA ASN A 21 -5.57 -35.42 -5.81
C ASN A 21 -6.98 -34.85 -5.99
N ARG A 22 -7.59 -34.25 -4.96
CA ARG A 22 -8.88 -33.53 -5.02
C ARG A 22 -8.74 -32.01 -4.99
N LEU A 23 -7.52 -31.50 -4.91
CA LEU A 23 -7.26 -30.07 -4.98
C LEU A 23 -6.91 -29.74 -6.43
N ASP A 24 -7.63 -28.78 -7.01
CA ASP A 24 -7.41 -28.37 -8.39
C ASP A 24 -6.06 -27.67 -8.56
N ASP A 25 -5.68 -26.81 -7.60
CA ASP A 25 -4.42 -26.06 -7.61
C ASP A 25 -3.87 -25.82 -6.20
N ILE A 26 -2.53 -25.75 -6.09
CA ILE A 26 -1.82 -25.38 -4.87
C ILE A 26 -1.18 -24.00 -5.07
N ILE A 27 -1.68 -23.00 -4.35
CA ILE A 27 -1.17 -21.62 -4.41
C ILE A 27 -0.12 -21.42 -3.30
N VAL A 28 1.12 -21.13 -3.69
CA VAL A 28 2.21 -20.82 -2.75
C VAL A 28 2.38 -19.32 -2.63
N PHE A 29 2.05 -18.76 -1.46
CA PHE A 29 2.31 -17.37 -1.15
C PHE A 29 3.79 -17.18 -0.78
N ARG A 30 4.46 -16.23 -1.45
CA ARG A 30 5.83 -15.82 -1.13
C ARG A 30 5.81 -14.73 -0.07
N GLN A 31 6.90 -14.60 0.68
CA GLN A 31 7.09 -13.46 1.57
C GLN A 31 7.12 -12.17 0.76
N LEU A 32 6.59 -11.10 1.37
CA LEU A 32 6.58 -9.77 0.78
C LEU A 32 7.99 -9.20 0.76
N THR A 33 8.32 -8.48 -0.32
CA THR A 33 9.54 -7.67 -0.38
C THR A 33 9.27 -6.26 0.13
N GLU A 34 10.30 -5.56 0.61
CA GLU A 34 10.20 -4.18 1.07
C GLU A 34 9.46 -3.22 0.10
N PRO A 35 9.72 -3.23 -1.23
CA PRO A 35 8.93 -2.39 -2.15
C PRO A 35 7.44 -2.78 -2.22
N GLN A 36 7.11 -4.07 -2.06
CA GLN A 36 5.70 -4.50 -1.99
C GLN A 36 5.06 -4.04 -0.69
N VAL A 37 5.81 -3.96 0.41
CA VAL A 37 5.33 -3.41 1.68
C VAL A 37 5.00 -1.92 1.51
N ARG A 38 5.87 -1.13 0.86
CA ARG A 38 5.57 0.28 0.53
C ARG A 38 4.29 0.43 -0.28
N GLN A 39 4.09 -0.40 -1.30
CA GLN A 39 2.84 -0.40 -2.09
C GLN A 39 1.60 -0.70 -1.24
N ILE A 40 1.71 -1.60 -0.26
CA ILE A 40 0.60 -1.88 0.66
C ILE A 40 0.31 -0.68 1.56
N VAL A 41 1.36 0.01 2.04
CA VAL A 41 1.22 1.27 2.79
C VAL A 41 0.46 2.28 1.94
N ASP A 42 0.88 2.51 0.69
CA ASP A 42 0.21 3.45 -0.22
C ASP A 42 -1.28 3.11 -0.40
N LEU A 43 -1.61 1.84 -0.59
CA LEU A 43 -3.00 1.38 -0.75
C LEU A 43 -3.85 1.59 0.51
N ASP A 44 -3.29 1.42 1.71
CA ASP A 44 -4.01 1.67 2.95
C ASP A 44 -4.15 3.18 3.22
N VAL A 45 -3.15 3.97 2.83
CA VAL A 45 -3.19 5.44 2.90
C VAL A 45 -4.25 6.02 1.99
N THR A 46 -4.39 5.53 0.76
CA THR A 46 -5.47 5.96 -0.13
C THR A 46 -6.84 5.79 0.54
N LYS A 47 -7.08 4.68 1.26
CA LYS A 47 -8.35 4.45 1.96
C LYS A 47 -8.57 5.42 3.13
N ILE A 48 -7.50 5.85 3.79
CA ILE A 48 -7.56 6.87 4.84
C ILE A 48 -7.88 8.22 4.20
N ASN A 49 -7.21 8.55 3.08
CA ASN A 49 -7.47 9.77 2.30
C ASN A 49 -8.91 9.85 1.81
N ASP A 50 -9.49 8.75 1.32
CA ASP A 50 -10.89 8.72 0.90
C ASP A 50 -11.85 9.16 2.02
N ARG A 51 -11.54 8.81 3.28
CA ARG A 51 -12.33 9.21 4.46
C ARG A 51 -12.04 10.63 4.90
N LEU A 52 -10.79 11.08 4.81
CA LEU A 52 -10.37 12.44 5.15
C LEU A 52 -10.88 13.47 4.13
N PHE A 53 -11.06 13.07 2.88
CA PHE A 53 -11.56 13.93 1.82
C PHE A 53 -12.97 14.45 2.09
N GLU A 54 -13.82 13.69 2.80
CA GLU A 54 -15.13 14.15 3.26
C GLU A 54 -15.05 15.36 4.20
N ARG A 55 -13.89 15.58 4.83
CA ARG A 55 -13.58 16.71 5.72
C ARG A 55 -12.68 17.76 5.07
N HIS A 56 -12.50 17.70 3.75
CA HIS A 56 -11.56 18.54 2.99
C HIS A 56 -10.12 18.42 3.53
N MET A 57 -9.74 17.25 4.03
CA MET A 57 -8.39 16.98 4.50
C MET A 57 -7.70 15.99 3.57
N GLU A 58 -6.38 16.07 3.48
CA GLU A 58 -5.54 15.13 2.75
C GLU A 58 -4.35 14.73 3.61
N LEU A 59 -3.94 13.47 3.54
CA LEU A 59 -2.79 12.92 4.23
C LEU A 59 -1.70 12.61 3.20
N ASP A 60 -0.52 13.15 3.46
CA ASP A 60 0.69 12.89 2.69
C ASP A 60 1.77 12.29 3.59
N LEU A 61 2.38 11.20 3.13
CA LEU A 61 3.43 10.50 3.86
C LEU A 61 4.76 10.69 3.15
N THR A 62 5.72 11.23 3.90
CA THR A 62 7.11 11.30 3.43
C THR A 62 7.71 9.89 3.27
N ASP A 63 8.74 9.79 2.43
CA ASP A 63 9.46 8.51 2.24
C ASP A 63 9.99 7.95 3.57
N LYS A 64 10.47 8.81 4.47
CA LYS A 64 10.93 8.40 5.80
C LYS A 64 9.82 7.76 6.63
N ALA A 65 8.62 8.34 6.60
CA ALA A 65 7.48 7.77 7.31
C ALA A 65 7.04 6.43 6.72
N LYS A 66 7.08 6.28 5.38
CA LYS A 66 6.81 5.00 4.70
C LYS A 66 7.84 3.94 5.08
N ASP A 67 9.11 4.31 5.16
CA ASP A 67 10.20 3.42 5.56
C ASP A 67 10.04 2.96 7.01
N LEU A 68 9.73 3.89 7.92
CA LEU A 68 9.48 3.56 9.33
C LEU A 68 8.25 2.66 9.51
N LEU A 69 7.17 2.89 8.75
CA LEU A 69 5.99 2.02 8.74
C LEU A 69 6.32 0.62 8.22
N ALA A 70 7.11 0.54 7.16
CA ALA A 70 7.57 -0.73 6.61
C ALA A 70 8.41 -1.49 7.65
N GLU A 71 9.34 -0.83 8.33
CA GLU A 71 10.20 -1.44 9.35
C GLU A 71 9.40 -1.92 10.58
N LYS A 72 8.48 -1.08 11.10
CA LYS A 72 7.63 -1.43 12.25
C LYS A 72 6.58 -2.49 11.92
N GLY A 73 6.05 -2.48 10.70
CA GLY A 73 4.92 -3.29 10.27
C GLY A 73 5.28 -4.61 9.58
N PHE A 74 6.54 -4.78 9.18
CA PHE A 74 7.01 -5.98 8.50
C PHE A 74 7.51 -7.03 9.49
N ASP A 75 6.84 -8.17 9.51
CA ASP A 75 7.29 -9.35 10.24
C ASP A 75 7.48 -10.51 9.24
N PRO A 76 8.69 -11.11 9.12
CA PRO A 76 8.97 -12.22 8.21
C PRO A 76 8.09 -13.46 8.40
N LEU A 77 7.55 -13.68 9.62
CA LEU A 77 6.70 -14.81 9.97
C LEU A 77 5.21 -14.48 9.79
N LEU A 78 4.80 -13.24 10.06
CA LEU A 78 3.38 -12.82 10.00
C LEU A 78 3.01 -12.10 8.69
N GLY A 79 3.98 -11.76 7.84
CA GLY A 79 3.79 -10.98 6.63
C GLY A 79 3.38 -9.53 6.93
N ALA A 80 2.57 -8.91 6.06
CA ALA A 80 2.04 -7.56 6.26
C ALA A 80 0.82 -7.50 7.20
N ARG A 81 0.46 -8.59 7.89
CA ARG A 81 -0.67 -8.55 8.84
C ARG A 81 -0.45 -7.54 9.98
N PRO A 82 0.76 -7.40 10.57
CA PRO A 82 1.03 -6.38 11.57
C PRO A 82 0.99 -4.95 10.98
N LEU A 83 1.44 -4.77 9.73
CA LEU A 83 1.51 -3.48 9.04
C LEU A 83 0.20 -2.70 9.09
N ARG A 84 -0.91 -3.34 8.74
CA ARG A 84 -2.23 -2.68 8.76
C ARG A 84 -2.61 -2.18 10.17
N ARG A 85 -2.23 -2.93 11.21
CA ARG A 85 -2.48 -2.54 12.60
C ARG A 85 -1.60 -1.38 13.05
N VAL A 86 -0.35 -1.33 12.56
CA VAL A 86 0.57 -0.22 12.81
C VAL A 86 0.05 1.04 12.12
N ILE A 87 -0.33 0.97 10.84
CA ILE A 87 -0.91 2.12 10.12
C ILE A 87 -2.16 2.65 10.86
N GLN A 88 -3.07 1.76 11.27
CA GLN A 88 -4.27 2.18 11.97
C GLN A 88 -3.94 2.90 13.30
N ARG A 89 -3.05 2.34 14.11
CA ARG A 89 -2.72 2.92 15.43
C ARG A 89 -1.86 4.15 15.35
N ASP A 90 -0.78 4.07 14.59
CA ASP A 90 0.25 5.09 14.61
C ASP A 90 -0.15 6.27 13.71
N ILE A 91 -0.95 6.04 12.66
CA ILE A 91 -1.39 7.06 11.71
C ILE A 91 -2.87 7.43 11.94
N GLU A 92 -3.81 6.51 11.70
CA GLU A 92 -5.26 6.82 11.70
C GLU A 92 -5.77 7.28 13.07
N ASP A 93 -5.45 6.56 14.13
CA ASP A 93 -5.87 6.88 15.49
C ASP A 93 -5.21 8.20 15.97
N THR A 94 -3.91 8.39 15.71
CA THR A 94 -3.18 9.61 16.08
C THR A 94 -3.72 10.87 15.39
N ILE A 95 -4.05 10.77 14.10
CA ILE A 95 -4.66 11.88 13.36
C ILE A 95 -6.05 12.18 13.92
N SER A 96 -6.84 11.14 14.20
CA SER A 96 -8.16 11.31 14.81
C SER A 96 -8.06 12.03 16.15
N GLU A 97 -7.08 11.67 16.99
CA GLU A 97 -6.84 12.33 18.27
C GLU A 97 -6.41 13.80 18.09
N LYS A 98 -5.52 14.09 17.14
CA LYS A 98 -5.09 15.47 16.84
C LYS A 98 -6.20 16.37 16.33
N ILE A 99 -7.09 15.83 15.49
CA ILE A 99 -8.31 16.53 15.05
C ILE A 99 -9.22 16.82 16.26
N LEU A 100 -9.38 15.86 17.17
CA LEU A 100 -10.18 16.05 18.39
C LEU A 100 -9.58 17.06 19.36
N MET A 101 -8.25 17.16 19.44
CA MET A 101 -7.53 18.15 20.26
C MET A 101 -7.52 19.55 19.64
N GLY A 102 -7.83 19.68 18.35
CA GLY A 102 -7.75 20.94 17.60
C GLY A 102 -6.32 21.29 17.14
N ASP A 103 -5.41 20.31 17.10
CA ASP A 103 -4.06 20.48 16.53
C ASP A 103 -4.10 20.48 14.99
N LEU A 104 -5.06 19.75 14.41
CA LEU A 104 -5.30 19.65 12.98
C LEU A 104 -6.74 20.07 12.68
N HIS A 105 -6.92 20.83 11.61
CA HIS A 105 -8.21 21.41 11.23
C HIS A 105 -8.70 20.90 9.87
N ASP A 106 -10.01 20.97 9.67
CA ASP A 106 -10.61 20.78 8.35
C ASP A 106 -9.99 21.77 7.35
N ASN A 107 -9.81 21.36 6.09
CA ASN A 107 -9.09 22.13 5.05
C ASN A 107 -7.56 22.21 5.23
N GLU A 108 -6.96 21.22 5.89
CA GLU A 108 -5.51 21.08 5.98
C GLU A 108 -5.02 19.82 5.26
N ARG A 109 -3.84 19.94 4.64
CA ARG A 109 -3.02 18.80 4.23
C ARG A 109 -2.14 18.41 5.39
N VAL A 110 -2.30 17.19 5.89
CA VAL A 110 -1.53 16.60 6.98
C VAL A 110 -0.30 15.90 6.39
N ILE A 111 0.87 16.49 6.61
CA ILE A 111 2.15 15.87 6.27
C ILE A 111 2.63 15.03 7.44
N VAL A 112 2.85 13.75 7.18
CA VAL A 112 3.39 12.79 8.14
C VAL A 112 4.85 12.51 7.82
N ASP A 113 5.72 12.86 8.77
CA ASP A 113 7.16 12.59 8.71
C ASP A 113 7.59 11.66 9.87
N ALA A 114 8.78 11.10 9.77
CA ALA A 114 9.37 10.25 10.80
C ALA A 114 10.69 10.84 11.29
N GLU A 115 10.85 10.89 12.61
CA GLU A 115 12.08 11.29 13.29
C GLU A 115 12.63 10.13 14.13
N GLY A 116 13.96 9.99 14.16
CA GLY A 116 14.66 8.90 14.85
C GLY A 116 15.05 7.75 13.94
N ASP A 117 15.78 6.78 14.52
CA ASP A 117 16.35 5.65 13.78
C ASP A 117 15.72 4.32 14.22
N GLY A 118 15.36 3.50 13.24
CA GLY A 118 14.82 2.15 13.42
C GLY A 118 13.41 2.10 14.00
N ILE A 119 13.00 0.94 14.50
CA ILE A 119 11.67 0.69 15.11
C ILE A 119 11.27 1.64 16.27
N LEU A 120 12.19 2.42 16.82
CA LEU A 120 11.94 3.40 17.87
C LEU A 120 11.63 4.81 17.33
N GLY A 121 11.65 5.00 16.02
CA GLY A 121 11.28 6.28 15.41
C GLY A 121 9.87 6.72 15.77
N GLU A 122 9.66 8.02 15.83
CA GLU A 122 8.38 8.66 16.16
C GLU A 122 7.81 9.36 14.92
N PHE A 123 6.48 9.32 14.78
CA PHE A 123 5.78 10.01 13.70
C PHE A 123 5.48 11.45 14.12
N THR A 124 5.81 12.38 13.23
CA THR A 124 5.48 13.80 13.38
C THR A 124 4.40 14.18 12.37
N PHE A 125 3.48 15.04 12.80
CA PHE A 125 2.32 15.45 12.01
C PHE A 125 2.32 16.96 11.90
N ARG A 126 2.21 17.47 10.68
CA ARG A 126 2.15 18.91 10.39
C ARG A 126 0.98 19.20 9.47
N GLY A 127 0.10 20.11 9.88
CA GLY A 127 -0.95 20.63 9.03
C GLY A 127 -0.42 21.79 8.20
N GLU A 128 -0.57 21.71 6.89
CA GLU A 128 -0.38 22.83 5.96
C GLU A 128 -1.72 23.20 5.31
N PRO A 129 -1.92 24.44 4.85
CA PRO A 129 -3.16 24.83 4.20
C PRO A 129 -3.42 23.92 2.99
N PHE A 130 -4.62 23.32 2.91
CA PHE A 130 -5.01 22.54 1.75
C PHE A 130 -5.27 23.48 0.58
N GLU A 131 -4.26 23.70 -0.24
CA GLU A 131 -4.44 24.32 -1.54
C GLU A 131 -4.99 23.26 -2.49
N LEU A 132 -6.27 23.40 -2.87
CA LEU A 132 -6.83 22.66 -4.00
C LEU A 132 -5.87 22.85 -5.17
N PRO A 133 -5.28 21.77 -5.74
CA PRO A 133 -4.45 21.91 -6.92
C PRO A 133 -5.31 22.60 -7.97
N ALA A 134 -4.85 23.77 -8.42
CA ALA A 134 -5.50 24.50 -9.48
C ALA A 134 -5.73 23.50 -10.62
N ALA A 135 -7.00 23.29 -11.00
CA ALA A 135 -7.34 22.37 -12.07
C ALA A 135 -6.65 22.84 -13.36
N GLY A 136 -5.53 22.22 -13.71
CA GLY A 136 -4.81 22.47 -14.95
C GLY A 136 -3.29 22.46 -14.78
N GLU A 137 -2.68 21.29 -14.98
CA GLU A 137 -1.63 21.08 -15.98
C GLU A 137 -1.34 19.56 -16.05
N GLY A 138 -1.39 19.02 -17.27
CA GLY A 138 -1.49 17.59 -17.53
C GLY A 138 -0.20 16.82 -17.27
N ASP A 139 -0.36 15.59 -16.78
CA ASP A 139 0.65 14.56 -16.92
C ASP A 139 0.34 13.73 -18.18
N GLU A 140 0.90 14.19 -19.30
CA GLU A 140 1.17 13.34 -20.44
C GLU A 140 2.31 12.39 -20.07
N SER A 141 2.00 11.12 -19.79
CA SER A 141 2.97 10.05 -20.01
C SER A 141 2.33 8.69 -20.33
N LYS A 142 2.24 8.47 -21.65
CA LYS A 142 2.63 7.25 -22.37
C LYS A 142 1.86 5.96 -22.09
N ASP A 143 0.87 5.72 -22.95
CA ASP A 143 0.74 4.40 -23.59
C ASP A 143 0.70 4.57 -25.11
N VAL A 144 1.85 4.33 -25.72
CA VAL A 144 2.00 4.12 -27.16
C VAL A 144 1.48 2.71 -27.47
N VAL A 145 0.34 2.61 -28.13
CA VAL A 145 -0.03 1.40 -28.86
C VAL A 145 0.03 1.75 -30.35
N PRO A 146 0.98 1.20 -31.13
CA PRO A 146 1.01 1.46 -32.55
C PRO A 146 -0.13 0.71 -33.24
N GLU A 147 -0.99 1.45 -33.93
CA GLU A 147 -1.90 0.96 -34.97
C GLU A 147 -1.12 0.19 -36.04
N PRO A 148 -1.52 -1.03 -36.44
CA PRO A 148 -1.09 -1.59 -37.70
C PRO A 148 -2.00 -1.07 -38.82
N ALA A 149 -1.42 -0.25 -39.68
CA ALA A 149 -2.01 0.18 -40.94
C ALA A 149 -2.02 -0.95 -41.98
N ALA A 150 -3.02 -0.85 -42.88
CA ALA A 150 -3.13 -1.38 -44.24
C ALA A 150 -3.71 -2.79 -44.45
N ALA A 151 -4.93 -2.83 -44.99
CA ALA A 151 -5.15 -3.26 -46.38
C ALA A 151 -6.50 -2.75 -46.90
N ALA A 152 -6.43 -1.89 -47.91
CA ALA A 152 -7.53 -1.50 -48.79
C ALA A 152 -7.56 -2.40 -50.02
N SER A 153 -8.76 -2.72 -50.53
CA SER A 153 -9.13 -2.85 -51.95
C SER A 153 -10.56 -3.45 -51.99
N GLU A 154 -11.58 -2.71 -52.45
CA GLU A 154 -12.19 -2.82 -53.80
C GLU A 154 -12.93 -4.15 -54.02
N ALA A 155 -14.06 -4.29 -54.71
CA ALA A 155 -15.08 -3.45 -55.31
C ALA A 155 -16.16 -4.45 -55.81
N GLU A 156 -17.35 -3.92 -56.10
CA GLU A 156 -18.49 -4.57 -56.79
C GLU A 156 -19.52 -5.38 -55.95
#